data_AF-A0A939M4M5-F1
#
_entry.id   AF-A0A939M4M5-F1
#
_cell.length_a   1.000
_cell.length_b   1.000
_cell.length_c   1.000
_cell.angle_alpha   90.00
_cell.angle_beta   90.00
_cell.angle_gamma   90.00
#
_symmetry.space_group_name_H-M   'P 1'
#
loop_
_entity.id
_entity.type
_entity.pdbx_description
1 polymer ?
#
loop_
_entity_poly.entity_id
_entity_poly.type
_entity_poly.pdbx_seq_one_letter_code
_entity_poly.pdbx_strand_id
1 'polypeptide(L)'
;MTFTTRARSRIWARIVAALAFAGAFNAAGASGATPAKVSGSTALALAGVIAPLSPDLTGAERKAVAMLFAANAEIPYKKPIVVTVDRIVCRTGNVDITLRNCELTFGKKSRTVNGSTANEIFATEALAGIPPDGAAGSNFESLSKLSCTIDPNAIRRKDGSGADCTFQPGN
;
A
#
# COMPACT_ATOMS: atom_id res chain seq x y z
N MET A 1 -74.18 27.91 22.19
CA MET A 1 -75.12 28.61 21.30
C MET A 1 -74.35 29.19 20.14
N THR A 2 -74.78 28.84 18.93
CA THR A 2 -74.63 29.59 17.68
C THR A 2 -73.24 29.65 17.01
N PHE A 3 -73.11 28.81 15.97
CA PHE A 3 -72.27 29.04 14.79
C PHE A 3 -72.68 30.33 14.09
N THR A 4 -71.70 31.12 13.61
CA THR A 4 -71.96 32.11 12.54
C THR A 4 -71.00 31.90 11.38
N THR A 5 -71.63 31.68 10.24
CA THR A 5 -71.14 31.32 8.91
C THR A 5 -70.65 32.56 8.13
N ARG A 6 -69.54 32.44 7.40
CA ARG A 6 -69.30 33.16 6.12
C ARG A 6 -68.19 32.43 5.35
N ALA A 7 -68.52 31.53 4.42
CA ALA A 7 -69.00 31.77 3.05
C ALA A 7 -67.92 32.29 2.08
N ARG A 8 -67.52 31.36 1.19
CA ARG A 8 -67.28 31.52 -0.25
C ARG A 8 -66.23 32.55 -0.68
N SER A 9 -65.16 32.09 -1.33
CA SER A 9 -65.09 32.01 -2.80
C SER A 9 -63.69 31.47 -3.19
N ARG A 10 -63.63 30.32 -3.84
CA ARG A 10 -63.44 30.17 -5.30
C ARG A 10 -61.97 30.22 -5.72
N ILE A 11 -61.50 29.01 -6.10
CA ILE A 11 -60.48 28.74 -7.13
C ILE A 11 -59.07 29.08 -6.57
N TRP A 12 -58.09 28.19 -6.53
CA TRP A 12 -57.36 27.64 -7.66
C TRP A 12 -56.52 26.45 -7.19
N ALA A 13 -56.50 25.42 -8.05
CA ALA A 13 -55.40 24.50 -8.31
C ALA A 13 -54.78 23.68 -7.16
N ARG A 14 -55.08 22.38 -7.24
CA ARG A 14 -54.37 21.23 -6.67
C ARG A 14 -52.86 21.29 -6.95
N ILE A 15 -52.03 21.07 -5.93
CA ILE A 15 -50.81 20.24 -6.04
C ILE A 15 -50.66 19.48 -4.71
N VAL A 16 -50.75 18.16 -4.78
CA VAL A 16 -50.46 17.20 -3.71
C VAL A 16 -49.01 16.77 -3.88
N ALA A 17 -48.19 16.83 -2.83
CA ALA A 17 -46.97 16.04 -2.73
C ALA A 17 -46.67 15.76 -1.25
N ALA A 18 -46.85 14.50 -0.86
CA ALA A 18 -46.60 13.98 0.47
C ALA A 18 -45.09 13.84 0.72
N LEU A 19 -44.60 14.37 1.85
CA LEU A 19 -43.25 14.13 2.35
C LEU A 19 -43.31 13.02 3.42
N ALA A 20 -42.84 11.82 3.05
CA ALA A 20 -42.50 10.77 3.99
C ALA A 20 -40.98 10.75 4.18
N PHE A 21 -40.52 11.18 5.36
CA PHE A 21 -39.11 11.13 5.77
C PHE A 21 -38.77 9.71 6.25
N ALA A 22 -38.22 8.88 5.36
CA ALA A 22 -37.63 7.59 5.73
C ALA A 22 -36.14 7.79 6.07
N GLY A 23 -35.81 7.76 7.36
CA GLY A 23 -34.44 7.78 7.85
C GLY A 23 -33.73 6.45 7.60
N ALA A 24 -32.90 6.39 6.56
CA ALA A 24 -31.92 5.34 6.36
C ALA A 24 -30.58 5.81 6.97
N PHE A 25 -30.29 5.41 8.21
CA PHE A 25 -28.94 5.55 8.75
C PHE A 25 -28.07 4.44 8.16
N ASN A 26 -27.14 4.87 7.30
CA ASN A 26 -26.15 4.06 6.64
C ASN A 26 -25.32 3.26 7.67
N ALA A 27 -25.37 1.94 7.57
CA ALA A 27 -24.35 1.09 8.15
C ALA A 27 -23.04 1.36 7.37
N ALA A 28 -22.11 2.10 7.98
CA ALA A 28 -20.76 2.22 7.47
C ALA A 28 -20.12 0.82 7.49
N GLY A 29 -20.12 0.15 6.34
CA GLY A 29 -19.35 -1.07 6.14
C GLY A 29 -17.89 -0.75 6.36
N ALA A 30 -17.25 -1.43 7.32
CA ALA A 30 -15.81 -1.44 7.43
C ALA A 30 -15.25 -2.04 6.14
N SER A 31 -14.73 -1.19 5.24
CA SER A 31 -13.96 -1.64 4.09
C SER A 31 -12.71 -2.34 4.59
N GLY A 32 -12.74 -3.67 4.64
CA GLY A 32 -11.53 -4.47 4.81
C GLY A 32 -10.63 -4.18 3.61
N ALA A 33 -9.57 -3.41 3.80
CA ALA A 33 -8.61 -3.12 2.75
C ALA A 33 -8.03 -4.45 2.23
N THR A 34 -8.39 -4.80 0.99
CA THR A 34 -7.78 -5.94 0.30
C THR A 34 -6.29 -5.67 0.16
N PRO A 35 -5.40 -6.63 0.54
CA PRO A 35 -3.98 -6.46 0.34
C PRO A 35 -3.69 -6.11 -1.12
N ALA A 36 -2.93 -5.03 -1.32
CA ALA A 36 -2.39 -4.69 -2.63
C ALA A 36 -1.42 -5.79 -3.08
N LYS A 37 -1.37 -6.02 -4.39
CA LYS A 37 -0.50 -7.03 -5.00
C LYS A 37 0.27 -6.41 -6.15
N VAL A 38 1.55 -6.72 -6.22
CA VAL A 38 2.43 -6.45 -7.36
C VAL A 38 3.19 -7.72 -7.73
N SER A 39 3.49 -7.91 -9.02
CA SER A 39 4.19 -9.10 -9.52
C SER A 39 5.23 -8.74 -10.58
N GLY A 40 6.09 -9.70 -10.93
CA GLY A 40 7.10 -9.55 -11.98
C GLY A 40 8.28 -8.66 -11.56
N SER A 41 8.78 -7.83 -12.48
CA SER A 41 9.98 -7.02 -12.27
C SER A 41 9.88 -6.07 -11.09
N THR A 42 8.72 -5.42 -10.90
CA THR A 42 8.50 -4.50 -9.77
C THR A 42 8.50 -5.23 -8.43
N ALA A 43 7.89 -6.42 -8.36
CA ALA A 43 7.94 -7.25 -7.16
C ALA A 43 9.36 -7.73 -6.83
N LEU A 44 10.13 -8.11 -7.86
CA LEU A 44 11.54 -8.47 -7.69
C LEU A 44 12.38 -7.28 -7.21
N ALA A 45 12.13 -6.08 -7.73
CA ALA A 45 12.81 -4.87 -7.28
C ALA A 45 12.50 -4.57 -5.80
N LEU A 46 11.22 -4.63 -5.42
CA LEU A 46 10.79 -4.40 -4.03
C LEU A 46 11.41 -5.42 -3.07
N ALA A 47 11.41 -6.70 -3.43
CA ALA A 47 12.12 -7.72 -2.65
C ALA A 47 13.65 -7.49 -2.63
N GLY A 48 14.21 -7.04 -3.76
CA GLY A 48 15.65 -6.79 -3.96
C GLY A 48 16.21 -5.72 -3.02
N VAL A 49 15.51 -4.60 -2.86
CA VAL A 49 15.94 -3.51 -1.98
C VAL A 49 15.73 -3.82 -0.49
N ILE A 50 14.77 -4.69 -0.15
CA ILE A 50 14.45 -5.05 1.25
C ILE A 50 15.26 -6.25 1.75
N ALA A 51 15.56 -7.23 0.91
CA ALA A 51 16.27 -8.44 1.30
C ALA A 51 17.60 -8.20 2.04
N PRO A 52 18.46 -7.23 1.63
CA PRO A 52 19.70 -6.92 2.37
C PRO A 52 19.47 -6.43 3.80
N LEU A 53 18.28 -5.89 4.10
CA LEU A 53 17.92 -5.31 5.39
C LEU A 53 17.20 -6.31 6.31
N SER A 54 16.58 -7.34 5.74
CA SER A 54 15.80 -8.33 6.49
C SER A 54 16.68 -9.16 7.43
N PRO A 55 16.34 -9.28 8.73
CA PRO A 55 17.05 -10.17 9.65
C PRO A 55 16.63 -11.64 9.48
N ASP A 56 15.50 -11.92 8.83
CA ASP A 56 14.91 -13.25 8.74
C ASP A 56 15.50 -14.09 7.61
N LEU A 57 16.14 -13.44 6.63
CA LEU A 57 16.81 -14.14 5.53
C LEU A 57 18.17 -14.70 5.95
N THR A 58 18.40 -15.97 5.60
CA THR A 58 19.73 -16.57 5.67
C THR A 58 20.71 -15.87 4.72
N GLY A 59 22.01 -16.07 4.93
CA GLY A 59 23.04 -15.54 4.03
C GLY A 59 22.89 -16.02 2.58
N ALA A 60 22.45 -17.27 2.38
CA ALA A 60 22.23 -17.85 1.06
C ALA A 60 21.02 -17.22 0.34
N GLU A 61 19.92 -17.02 1.04
CA GLU A 61 18.71 -16.37 0.51
C GLU A 61 18.98 -14.92 0.14
N ARG A 62 19.64 -14.17 1.03
CA ARG A 62 20.01 -12.77 0.79
C ARG A 62 20.90 -12.64 -0.44
N LYS A 63 21.90 -13.52 -0.57
CA LYS A 63 22.79 -13.57 -1.74
C LYS A 63 22.02 -13.93 -3.01
N ALA A 64 21.09 -14.89 -2.94
CA ALA A 64 20.27 -15.29 -4.07
C ALA A 64 19.40 -14.14 -4.59
N VAL A 65 18.67 -13.44 -3.71
CA VAL A 65 17.87 -12.26 -4.10
C VAL A 65 18.75 -11.16 -4.69
N ALA A 66 19.91 -10.87 -4.07
CA ALA A 66 20.84 -9.88 -4.59
C ALA A 66 21.36 -10.23 -5.99
N MET A 67 21.69 -11.50 -6.24
CA MET A 67 22.12 -11.95 -7.56
C MET A 67 21.00 -11.80 -8.60
N LEU A 68 19.78 -12.21 -8.27
CA LEU A 68 18.61 -12.09 -9.15
C LEU A 68 18.33 -10.63 -9.49
N PHE A 69 18.36 -9.74 -8.48
CA PHE A 69 18.18 -8.30 -8.68
C PHE A 69 19.30 -7.67 -9.51
N ALA A 70 20.52 -8.19 -9.42
CA ALA A 70 21.65 -7.82 -10.27
C ALA A 70 21.64 -8.51 -11.66
N ALA A 71 20.47 -8.87 -12.17
CA ALA A 71 20.25 -9.50 -13.48
C ALA A 71 20.93 -10.88 -13.68
N ASN A 72 21.25 -11.60 -12.59
CA ASN A 72 21.78 -12.97 -12.67
C ASN A 72 20.65 -13.98 -12.42
N ALA A 73 20.05 -14.51 -13.48
CA ALA A 73 18.99 -15.51 -13.38
C ALA A 73 19.52 -16.94 -13.14
N GLU A 74 20.79 -17.19 -13.42
CA GLU A 74 21.47 -18.46 -13.19
C GLU A 74 22.13 -18.48 -11.81
N ILE A 75 21.34 -18.75 -10.78
CA ILE A 75 21.81 -18.83 -9.39
C ILE A 75 21.78 -20.26 -8.85
N PRO A 76 22.67 -20.62 -7.91
CA PRO A 76 22.68 -21.96 -7.32
C PRO A 76 21.50 -22.22 -6.38
N TYR A 77 20.87 -21.17 -5.84
CA TYR A 77 19.73 -21.29 -4.93
C TYR A 77 18.44 -21.61 -5.71
N LYS A 78 17.75 -22.68 -5.32
CA LYS A 78 16.59 -23.23 -6.07
C LYS A 78 15.28 -23.18 -5.32
N LYS A 79 15.28 -22.88 -4.02
CA LYS A 79 14.06 -22.87 -3.22
C LYS A 79 13.38 -21.50 -3.34
N PRO A 80 12.05 -21.43 -3.18
CA PRO A 80 11.38 -20.15 -2.98
C PRO A 80 11.95 -19.41 -1.77
N ILE A 81 12.03 -18.09 -1.88
CA ILE A 81 12.51 -17.18 -0.84
C ILE A 81 11.35 -16.27 -0.47
N VAL A 82 11.10 -16.10 0.83
CA VAL A 82 10.06 -15.20 1.32
C VAL A 82 10.72 -14.02 2.02
N VAL A 83 10.61 -12.84 1.41
CA VAL A 83 11.12 -11.58 1.96
C VAL A 83 9.98 -10.86 2.64
N THR A 84 10.08 -10.69 3.96
CA THR A 84 9.05 -10.04 4.78
C THR A 84 9.57 -8.80 5.47
N VAL A 85 8.66 -7.84 5.68
CA VAL A 85 8.85 -6.68 6.56
C VAL A 85 7.49 -6.25 7.07
N ASP A 86 7.40 -5.96 8.37
CA ASP A 86 6.12 -5.69 9.01
C ASP A 86 5.60 -4.30 8.67
N ARG A 87 6.52 -3.34 8.55
CA ARG A 87 6.20 -1.95 8.21
C ARG A 87 7.39 -1.28 7.56
N ILE A 88 7.13 -0.50 6.53
CA ILE A 88 8.07 0.50 6.01
C ILE A 88 7.41 1.87 6.11
N VAL A 89 8.17 2.85 6.58
CA VAL A 89 7.77 4.26 6.56
C VAL A 89 8.93 5.07 6.01
N CYS A 90 8.81 5.49 4.76
CA CYS A 90 9.74 6.40 4.13
C CYS A 90 9.27 7.84 4.30
N ARG A 91 10.20 8.73 4.67
CA ARG A 91 9.95 10.15 4.88
C ARG A 91 10.87 10.99 4.01
N THR A 92 10.28 12.00 3.39
CA THR A 92 10.99 13.05 2.66
C THR A 92 10.47 14.41 3.10
N GLY A 93 11.35 15.38 3.30
CA GLY A 93 10.97 16.72 3.76
C GLY A 93 10.81 17.71 2.61
N ASN A 94 9.76 18.51 2.64
CA ASN A 94 9.62 19.70 1.77
C ASN A 94 10.23 20.96 2.43
N VAL A 95 10.33 20.97 3.76
CA VAL A 95 10.96 22.05 4.53
C VAL A 95 12.44 21.73 4.77
N ASP A 96 12.73 20.59 5.40
CA ASP A 96 14.08 20.03 5.44
C ASP A 96 14.30 19.09 4.25
N ILE A 97 14.75 19.65 3.14
CA ILE A 97 15.00 18.91 1.90
C ILE A 97 16.15 17.89 2.01
N THR A 98 16.91 17.90 3.11
CA THR A 98 17.96 16.91 3.38
C THR A 98 17.40 15.63 4.00
N LEU A 99 16.16 15.68 4.49
CA LEU A 99 15.49 14.53 5.10
C LEU A 99 15.10 13.52 4.02
N ARG A 100 15.81 12.39 4.01
CA ARG A 100 15.53 11.21 3.19
C ARG A 100 15.88 9.96 3.97
N ASN A 101 14.87 9.36 4.59
CA ASN A 101 15.06 8.15 5.38
C ASN A 101 13.87 7.19 5.22
N CYS A 102 14.13 5.92 5.53
CA CYS A 102 13.09 4.91 5.64
C CYS A 102 13.30 4.13 6.93
N GLU A 103 12.23 3.98 7.72
CA GLU A 103 12.21 3.10 8.88
C GLU A 103 11.56 1.77 8.49
N LEU A 104 12.29 0.68 8.65
CA LEU A 104 11.84 -0.68 8.40
C LEU A 104 11.67 -1.42 9.72
N THR A 105 10.50 -1.99 9.96
CA THR A 105 10.17 -2.77 11.16
C THR A 105 10.18 -4.26 10.85
N PHE A 106 10.92 -5.04 11.63
CA PHE A 106 10.99 -6.49 11.61
C PHE A 106 10.75 -7.05 13.03
N GLY A 107 9.55 -7.57 13.25
CA GLY A 107 9.02 -7.94 14.55
C GLY A 107 9.09 -6.79 15.54
N LYS A 108 9.94 -6.94 16.56
CA LYS A 108 10.14 -5.94 17.62
C LYS A 108 11.29 -4.97 17.35
N LYS A 109 11.94 -5.08 16.19
CA LYS A 109 13.15 -4.31 15.85
C LYS A 109 12.84 -3.37 14.69
N SER A 110 13.18 -2.10 14.85
CA SER A 110 13.21 -1.13 13.74
C SER A 110 14.63 -0.86 13.29
N ARG A 111 14.80 -0.61 12.01
CA ARG A 111 16.05 -0.12 11.41
C ARG A 111 15.75 1.07 10.52
N THR A 112 16.43 2.19 10.80
CA THR A 112 16.39 3.35 9.92
C THR A 112 17.53 3.28 8.91
N VAL A 113 17.22 3.50 7.64
CA VAL A 113 18.19 3.72 6.56
C VAL A 113 18.05 5.14 6.04
N ASN A 114 19.14 5.72 5.53
CA ASN A 114 19.20 7.10 5.06
C ASN A 114 19.85 7.15 3.66
N GLY A 115 19.75 8.30 3.00
CA GLY A 115 20.50 8.56 1.76
C GLY A 115 20.06 7.66 0.59
N SER A 116 21.02 7.09 -0.14
CA SER A 116 20.76 6.32 -1.37
C SER A 116 19.86 5.10 -1.12
N THR A 117 20.11 4.32 -0.06
CA THR A 117 19.29 3.15 0.27
C THR A 117 17.85 3.53 0.57
N ALA A 118 17.63 4.62 1.31
CA ALA A 118 16.27 5.11 1.56
C ALA A 118 15.61 5.61 0.26
N ASN A 119 16.36 6.27 -0.61
CA ASN A 119 15.85 6.74 -1.90
C ASN A 119 15.46 5.57 -2.83
N GLU A 120 16.25 4.50 -2.86
CA GLU A 120 15.94 3.30 -3.64
C GLU A 120 14.66 2.62 -3.15
N ILE A 121 14.48 2.50 -1.84
CA ILE A 121 13.24 1.94 -1.26
C ILE A 121 12.05 2.82 -1.65
N PHE A 122 12.11 4.13 -1.38
CA PHE A 122 11.05 5.07 -1.74
C PHE A 122 10.70 5.00 -3.24
N ALA A 123 11.69 5.04 -4.13
CA ALA A 123 11.43 4.95 -5.57
C ALA A 123 10.78 3.62 -5.97
N THR A 124 11.13 2.52 -5.29
CA THR A 124 10.57 1.20 -5.56
C THR A 124 9.16 1.04 -5.00
N GLU A 125 8.86 1.69 -3.87
CA GLU A 125 7.51 1.75 -3.30
C GLU A 125 6.55 2.51 -4.22
N ALA A 126 6.94 3.70 -4.68
CA ALA A 126 6.21 4.45 -5.70
C ALA A 126 5.99 3.63 -6.99
N LEU A 127 7.01 2.90 -7.47
CA LEU A 127 6.89 2.02 -8.65
C LEU A 127 5.91 0.86 -8.42
N ALA A 128 5.81 0.37 -7.18
CA ALA A 128 4.83 -0.64 -6.77
C ALA A 128 3.41 -0.09 -6.62
N GLY A 129 3.21 1.21 -6.86
CA GLY A 129 1.91 1.88 -6.80
C GLY A 129 1.47 2.20 -5.37
N ILE A 130 2.41 2.28 -4.42
CA ILE A 130 2.10 2.73 -3.06
C ILE A 130 1.82 4.23 -3.13
N PRO A 131 0.63 4.68 -2.71
CA PRO A 131 0.29 6.09 -2.77
C PRO A 131 1.17 6.88 -1.79
N PRO A 132 1.60 8.10 -2.17
CA PRO A 132 2.21 9.00 -1.22
C PRO A 132 1.13 9.53 -0.26
N ASP A 133 1.37 9.38 1.03
CA ASP A 133 0.63 10.00 2.11
C ASP A 133 1.01 11.49 2.15
N GLY A 134 0.09 12.33 1.67
CA GLY A 134 0.28 13.78 1.56
C GLY A 134 0.10 14.49 2.90
N ALA A 135 1.15 14.55 3.71
CA ALA A 135 1.18 15.41 4.89
C ALA A 135 1.83 16.78 4.57
N ALA A 136 1.34 17.83 5.22
CA ALA A 136 1.92 19.16 5.07
C ALA A 136 3.41 19.15 5.49
N GLY A 137 4.31 19.51 4.57
CA GLY A 137 5.75 19.60 4.84
C GLY A 137 6.55 18.31 4.67
N SER A 138 5.91 17.19 4.33
CA SER A 138 6.58 15.90 4.17
C SER A 138 5.84 14.94 3.24
N ASN A 139 6.54 14.31 2.30
CA ASN A 139 5.97 13.21 1.53
C ASN A 139 6.29 11.90 2.26
N PHE A 140 5.25 11.14 2.57
CA PHE A 140 5.34 9.87 3.24
C PHE A 140 4.96 8.77 2.27
N GLU A 141 5.74 7.70 2.20
CA GLU A 141 5.30 6.45 1.61
C GLU A 141 5.34 5.42 2.72
N SER A 142 4.25 4.72 2.92
CA SER A 142 4.23 3.67 3.92
C SER A 142 3.49 2.44 3.42
N LEU A 143 3.94 1.29 3.89
CA LEU A 143 3.28 0.02 3.68
C LEU A 143 3.42 -0.81 4.96
N SER A 144 2.58 -1.83 5.07
CA SER A 144 2.67 -2.82 6.13
C SER A 144 2.41 -4.23 5.62
N LYS A 145 2.87 -5.22 6.38
CA LYS A 145 2.74 -6.65 6.08
C LYS A 145 3.22 -6.99 4.67
N LEU A 146 4.36 -6.43 4.27
CA LEU A 146 4.95 -6.79 2.99
C LEU A 146 5.47 -8.22 3.08
N SER A 147 5.03 -9.03 2.12
CA SER A 147 5.51 -10.39 1.92
C SER A 147 5.72 -10.60 0.43
N CYS A 148 6.97 -10.76 0.03
CA CYS A 148 7.38 -11.07 -1.33
C CYS A 148 7.85 -12.51 -1.43
N THR A 149 7.24 -13.30 -2.31
CA THR A 149 7.70 -14.65 -2.66
C THR A 149 8.50 -14.58 -3.94
N ILE A 150 9.74 -15.06 -3.90
CA ILE A 150 10.67 -15.11 -5.03
C ILE A 150 10.94 -16.57 -5.37
N ASP A 151 10.61 -17.00 -6.58
CA ASP A 151 10.94 -18.33 -7.11
C ASP A 151 12.06 -18.22 -8.15
N PRO A 152 13.31 -18.57 -7.78
CA PRO A 152 14.44 -18.57 -8.70
C PRO A 152 14.23 -19.44 -9.96
N ASN A 153 13.50 -20.55 -9.86
CA ASN A 153 13.29 -21.43 -11.01
C ASN A 153 12.37 -20.79 -12.04
N ALA A 154 11.36 -20.05 -11.58
CA ALA A 154 10.48 -19.28 -12.44
C ALA A 154 11.21 -18.12 -13.11
N ILE A 155 11.97 -17.33 -12.34
CA ILE A 155 12.76 -16.22 -12.89
C ILE A 155 13.75 -16.71 -13.96
N ARG A 156 14.37 -17.88 -13.76
CA ARG A 156 15.28 -18.48 -14.74
C ARG A 156 14.62 -18.74 -16.11
N ARG A 157 13.31 -18.93 -16.18
CA ARG A 157 12.58 -19.11 -17.44
C ARG A 157 12.40 -17.81 -18.23
N LYS A 158 12.63 -16.64 -17.61
CA LYS A 158 12.51 -15.31 -18.22
C LYS A 158 11.13 -15.04 -18.85
N ASP A 159 10.08 -15.62 -18.29
CA ASP A 159 8.68 -15.45 -18.72
C ASP A 159 7.97 -14.28 -18.03
N GLY A 160 8.71 -13.50 -17.22
CA GLY A 160 8.18 -12.38 -16.42
C GLY A 160 7.58 -12.79 -15.07
N SER A 161 7.57 -14.09 -14.75
CA SER A 161 7.05 -14.63 -13.49
C SER A 161 8.14 -14.86 -12.43
N GLY A 162 7.73 -15.31 -11.24
CA GLY A 162 8.62 -15.75 -10.17
C GLY A 162 8.92 -14.69 -9.10
N ALA A 163 8.23 -13.56 -9.12
CA ALA A 163 8.20 -12.62 -8.03
C ALA A 163 6.78 -12.10 -7.83
N ASP A 164 6.26 -12.25 -6.61
CA ASP A 164 4.93 -11.79 -6.21
C ASP A 164 5.03 -11.17 -4.82
N CYS A 165 4.63 -9.91 -4.67
CA CYS A 165 4.56 -9.21 -3.40
C CYS A 165 3.12 -8.87 -3.05
N THR A 166 2.79 -9.02 -1.77
CA THR A 166 1.53 -8.56 -1.18
C THR A 166 1.83 -7.62 -0.02
N PHE A 167 1.04 -6.57 0.14
CA PHE A 167 1.20 -5.59 1.21
C PHE A 167 -0.11 -4.85 1.49
N GLN A 168 -0.18 -4.14 2.60
CA GLN A 168 -1.23 -3.18 2.91
C GLN A 168 -0.65 -1.78 2.76
N PRO A 169 -1.11 -0.96 1.81
CA PRO A 169 -0.70 0.43 1.72
C PRO A 169 -0.93 1.18 3.03
N GLY A 170 -0.02 2.11 3.30
CA GLY A 170 -0.16 3.14 4.32
C GLY A 170 -1.31 4.09 4.02
N ASN A 171 -1.67 4.87 5.04
CA ASN A 171 -2.87 5.70 5.04
C ASN A 171 -2.64 6.95 5.89
#